data_AF-A0A964LWP0-F1
#
_entry.id   AF-A0A964LWP0-F1
#
_cell.length_a   1.000
_cell.length_b   1.000
_cell.length_c   1.000
_cell.angle_alpha   90.00
_cell.angle_beta   90.00
_cell.angle_gamma   90.00
#
_symmetry.space_group_name_H-M   'P 1'
#
loop_
_entity.id
_entity.type
_entity.pdbx_description
1 polymer ?
#
loop_
_entity_poly.entity_id
_entity_poly.type
_entity_poly.pdbx_seq_one_letter_code
_entity_poly.pdbx_strand_id
1 'polypeptide(L)'
;MKGWAILAVAVLLASHYGAYQHGCSVERAKAGQASAQRDSGDRLAEVIGERSARQEEHRSADAQQEARVKAHEERTIADAGAADADSADQRLRSDAAQLSATVSCPGPDTAAVARGETATRAAMVLSDLLSRSVATNRELAQAYDLARIAGDQCAREHDSLTPPG
;
A
#
# COMPACT_ATOMS: atom_id res chain seq x y z
N MET A 1 -12.55 -58.40 77.51
CA MET A 1 -11.27 -58.05 76.86
C MET A 1 -11.31 -58.08 75.33
N LYS A 2 -11.98 -59.04 74.65
CA LYS A 2 -12.04 -59.11 73.17
C LYS A 2 -12.73 -57.91 72.46
N GLY A 3 -13.78 -57.32 73.03
CA GLY A 3 -14.50 -56.20 72.42
C GLY A 3 -13.69 -54.90 72.31
N TRP A 4 -12.80 -54.65 73.28
CA TRP A 4 -11.96 -53.44 73.28
C TRP A 4 -10.85 -53.51 72.22
N ALA A 5 -10.31 -54.71 71.98
CA ALA A 5 -9.34 -54.94 70.90
C ALA A 5 -9.97 -54.72 69.51
N ILE A 6 -11.21 -55.14 69.30
CA ILE A 6 -11.94 -54.93 68.03
C ILE A 6 -12.19 -53.43 67.79
N LEU A 7 -12.61 -52.70 68.82
CA LEU A 7 -12.80 -51.25 68.73
C LEU A 7 -11.50 -50.52 68.42
N ALA A 8 -10.38 -50.90 69.05
CA ALA A 8 -9.08 -50.29 68.78
C ALA A 8 -8.64 -50.50 67.32
N VAL A 9 -8.81 -51.71 66.78
CA VAL A 9 -8.51 -52.01 65.38
C VAL A 9 -9.42 -51.23 64.42
N ALA A 10 -10.72 -51.13 64.73
CA ALA A 10 -11.66 -50.37 63.91
C ALA A 10 -11.31 -48.88 63.84
N VAL A 11 -10.88 -48.28 64.97
CA VAL A 11 -10.44 -46.88 65.02
C VAL A 11 -9.17 -46.65 64.20
N LEU A 12 -8.21 -47.58 64.26
CA LEU A 12 -6.99 -47.50 63.45
C LEU A 12 -7.29 -47.60 61.94
N LEU A 13 -8.18 -48.51 61.54
CA LEU A 13 -8.59 -48.62 60.14
C LEU A 13 -9.36 -47.38 59.66
N ALA A 14 -10.25 -46.84 60.49
CA ALA A 14 -10.98 -45.62 60.18
C ALA A 14 -10.05 -44.40 60.05
N SER A 15 -9.04 -44.28 60.92
CA SER A 15 -8.07 -43.17 60.83
C SER A 15 -7.20 -43.30 59.58
N HIS A 16 -6.74 -44.50 59.24
CA HIS A 16 -5.94 -44.74 58.05
C HIS A 16 -6.74 -44.49 56.76
N TYR A 17 -8.01 -44.91 56.74
CA TYR A 17 -8.91 -44.64 55.63
C TYR A 17 -9.21 -43.14 55.47
N GLY A 18 -9.43 -42.43 56.58
CA GLY A 18 -9.58 -40.97 56.58
C GLY A 18 -8.36 -40.24 56.03
N ALA A 19 -7.16 -40.66 56.45
CA ALA A 19 -5.90 -40.11 55.94
C ALA A 19 -5.71 -40.38 54.44
N TYR A 20 -6.04 -41.58 53.97
CA TYR A 20 -5.98 -41.94 52.55
C TYR A 20 -6.95 -41.12 51.70
N GLN A 21 -8.22 -41.02 52.12
CA GLN A 21 -9.23 -40.22 51.42
C GLN A 21 -8.85 -38.74 51.40
N HIS A 22 -8.30 -38.21 52.50
CA HIS A 22 -7.79 -36.85 52.55
C HIS A 22 -6.64 -36.64 51.55
N GLY A 23 -5.67 -37.56 51.49
CA GLY A 23 -4.60 -37.54 50.50
C GLY A 23 -5.12 -37.53 49.05
N CYS A 24 -6.04 -38.43 48.72
CA CYS A 24 -6.68 -38.44 47.40
C CYS A 24 -7.44 -37.13 47.09
N SER A 25 -8.12 -36.54 48.07
CA SER A 25 -8.85 -35.28 47.90
C SER A 25 -7.91 -34.11 47.62
N VAL A 26 -6.78 -34.05 48.33
CA VAL A 26 -5.77 -33.00 48.18
C VAL A 26 -5.10 -33.09 46.81
N GLU A 27 -4.73 -34.29 46.37
CA GLU A 27 -4.12 -34.48 45.05
C GLU A 27 -5.09 -34.15 43.92
N ARG A 28 -6.37 -34.51 44.02
CA ARG A 28 -7.39 -34.06 43.05
C ARG A 28 -7.58 -32.54 43.06
N ALA A 29 -7.58 -31.90 44.23
CA ALA A 29 -7.71 -30.46 44.34
C ALA A 29 -6.51 -29.73 43.70
N LYS A 30 -5.28 -30.19 43.96
CA LYS A 30 -4.06 -29.65 43.33
C LYS A 30 -4.07 -29.84 41.81
N ALA A 31 -4.43 -31.04 41.34
CA ALA A 31 -4.53 -31.33 39.91
C ALA A 31 -5.61 -30.46 39.23
N GLY A 32 -6.75 -30.26 39.89
CA GLY A 32 -7.82 -29.36 39.44
C GLY A 32 -7.36 -27.91 39.36
N GLN A 33 -6.66 -27.42 40.39
CA GLN A 33 -6.12 -26.05 40.41
C GLN A 33 -5.07 -25.84 39.32
N ALA A 34 -4.14 -26.77 39.14
CA ALA A 34 -3.11 -26.70 38.09
C ALA A 34 -3.73 -26.75 36.69
N SER A 35 -4.82 -27.50 36.50
CA SER A 35 -5.53 -27.54 35.22
C SER A 35 -6.31 -26.25 34.97
N ALA A 36 -7.03 -25.74 35.96
CA ALA A 36 -7.74 -24.46 35.86
C ALA A 36 -6.79 -23.29 35.56
N GLN A 37 -5.59 -23.27 36.16
CA GLN A 37 -4.59 -22.25 35.88
C GLN A 37 -4.10 -22.34 34.43
N ARG A 38 -3.83 -23.54 33.91
CA ARG A 38 -3.44 -23.74 32.50
C ARG A 38 -4.55 -23.32 31.55
N ASP A 39 -5.78 -23.78 31.77
CA ASP A 39 -6.93 -23.41 30.94
C ASP A 39 -7.14 -21.89 30.91
N SER A 40 -6.97 -21.21 32.05
CA SER A 40 -7.06 -19.75 32.11
C SER A 40 -5.94 -19.05 31.32
N GLY A 41 -4.72 -19.60 31.36
CA GLY A 41 -3.57 -19.11 30.60
C GLY A 41 -3.76 -19.31 29.10
N ASP A 42 -4.23 -20.50 28.69
CA ASP A 42 -4.49 -20.84 27.29
C ASP A 42 -5.59 -19.94 26.70
N ARG A 43 -6.67 -19.69 27.46
CA ARG A 43 -7.73 -18.75 27.04
C ARG A 43 -7.24 -17.32 26.92
N LEU A 44 -6.37 -16.87 27.83
CA LEU A 44 -5.79 -15.53 27.73
C LEU A 44 -4.87 -15.44 26.51
N ALA A 45 -4.04 -16.46 26.27
CA ALA A 45 -3.15 -16.52 25.11
C ALA A 45 -3.94 -16.52 23.79
N GLU A 46 -5.04 -17.27 23.71
CA GLU A 46 -5.97 -17.29 22.57
C GLU A 46 -6.53 -15.90 22.28
N VAL A 47 -7.08 -15.21 23.30
CA VAL A 47 -7.65 -13.87 23.12
C VAL A 47 -6.60 -12.82 22.72
N ILE A 48 -5.39 -12.90 23.30
CA ILE A 48 -4.29 -12.01 22.91
C ILE A 48 -3.87 -12.29 21.46
N GLY A 49 -3.77 -13.57 21.08
CA GLY A 49 -3.47 -14.00 19.72
C GLY A 49 -4.48 -13.45 18.72
N GLU A 50 -5.77 -13.65 18.96
CA GLU A 50 -6.85 -13.13 18.10
C GLU A 50 -6.83 -11.61 17.97
N ARG A 51 -6.59 -10.88 19.07
CA ARG A 51 -6.50 -9.41 19.05
C ARG A 51 -5.29 -8.95 18.25
N SER A 52 -4.14 -9.60 18.42
CA SER A 52 -2.92 -9.27 17.67
C SER A 52 -3.10 -9.53 16.18
N ALA A 53 -3.73 -10.65 15.81
CA ALA A 53 -4.04 -10.98 14.41
C ALA A 53 -4.98 -9.95 13.79
N ARG A 54 -6.08 -9.60 14.47
CA ARG A 54 -6.99 -8.55 13.99
C ARG A 54 -6.33 -7.18 13.88
N GLN A 55 -5.45 -6.83 14.81
CA GLN A 55 -4.70 -5.57 14.72
C GLN A 55 -3.77 -5.55 13.51
N GLU A 56 -3.13 -6.68 13.19
CA GLU A 56 -2.29 -6.80 11.98
C GLU A 56 -3.12 -6.72 10.69
N GLU A 57 -4.29 -7.37 10.67
CA GLU A 57 -5.24 -7.27 9.56
C GLU A 57 -5.70 -5.83 9.36
N HIS A 58 -6.05 -5.12 10.42
CA HIS A 58 -6.41 -3.70 10.36
C HIS A 58 -5.25 -2.84 9.84
N ARG A 59 -4.04 -3.01 10.37
CA ARG A 59 -2.86 -2.26 9.90
C ARG A 59 -2.60 -2.51 8.41
N SER A 60 -2.71 -3.76 7.97
CA SER A 60 -2.52 -4.13 6.56
C SER A 60 -3.62 -3.53 5.67
N ALA A 61 -4.87 -3.52 6.13
CA ALA A 61 -5.98 -2.93 5.41
C ALA A 61 -5.85 -1.40 5.30
N ASP A 62 -5.47 -0.73 6.39
CA ASP A 62 -5.27 0.73 6.43
C ASP A 62 -4.14 1.14 5.48
N ALA A 63 -3.00 0.44 5.51
CA ALA A 63 -1.88 0.70 4.60
C ALA A 63 -2.28 0.51 3.13
N GLN A 64 -3.07 -0.52 2.81
CA GLN A 64 -3.59 -0.73 1.45
C GLN A 64 -4.58 0.37 1.05
N GLN A 65 -5.44 0.80 1.97
CA GLN A 65 -6.42 1.84 1.71
C GLN A 65 -5.74 3.20 1.47
N GLU A 66 -4.75 3.56 2.28
CA GLU A 66 -3.95 4.77 2.09
C GLU A 66 -3.24 4.75 0.73
N ALA A 67 -2.60 3.63 0.38
CA ALA A 67 -1.97 3.46 -0.93
C ALA A 67 -2.97 3.60 -2.09
N ARG A 68 -4.20 3.06 -1.94
CA ARG A 68 -5.27 3.20 -2.95
C ARG A 68 -5.74 4.64 -3.11
N VAL A 69 -5.95 5.35 -2.00
CA VAL A 69 -6.38 6.76 -2.01
C VAL A 69 -5.31 7.62 -2.68
N LYS A 70 -4.05 7.47 -2.26
CA LYS A 70 -2.92 8.21 -2.84
C LYS A 70 -2.77 7.93 -4.34
N ALA A 71 -2.85 6.67 -4.75
CA ALA A 71 -2.80 6.31 -6.17
C ALA A 71 -3.98 6.89 -6.97
N HIS A 72 -5.17 6.97 -6.38
CA HIS A 72 -6.33 7.61 -7.02
C HIS A 72 -6.15 9.12 -7.19
N GLU A 73 -5.61 9.79 -6.16
CA GLU A 73 -5.30 11.22 -6.21
C GLU A 73 -4.25 11.53 -7.29
N GLU A 74 -3.14 10.77 -7.29
CA GLU A 74 -2.08 10.90 -8.31
C GLU A 74 -2.62 10.67 -9.73
N ARG A 75 -3.49 9.68 -9.93
CA ARG A 75 -4.15 9.44 -11.23
C ARG A 75 -5.05 10.61 -11.62
N THR A 76 -5.82 11.15 -10.69
CA THR A 76 -6.74 12.27 -10.97
C THR A 76 -5.95 13.51 -11.40
N ILE A 77 -4.82 13.79 -10.76
CA ILE A 77 -3.92 14.88 -11.14
C ILE A 77 -3.32 14.64 -12.53
N ALA A 78 -2.88 13.41 -12.81
CA ALA A 78 -2.34 13.05 -14.12
C ALA A 78 -3.40 13.18 -15.24
N ASP A 79 -4.63 12.73 -14.99
CA ASP A 79 -5.74 12.83 -15.94
C ASP A 79 -6.12 14.31 -16.21
N ALA A 80 -6.14 15.15 -15.17
CA ALA A 80 -6.35 16.59 -15.33
C ALA A 80 -5.25 17.24 -16.16
N GLY A 81 -3.98 16.91 -15.87
CA GLY A 81 -2.83 17.39 -16.65
C GLY A 81 -2.86 16.94 -18.11
N ALA A 82 -3.31 15.70 -18.37
CA ALA A 82 -3.50 15.19 -19.73
C ALA A 82 -4.61 15.94 -20.47
N ALA A 83 -5.74 16.21 -19.82
CA ALA A 83 -6.84 16.99 -20.41
C ALA A 83 -6.40 18.43 -20.74
N ASP A 84 -5.64 19.06 -19.85
CA ASP A 84 -5.07 20.40 -20.09
C ASP A 84 -4.12 20.39 -21.29
N ALA A 85 -3.25 19.38 -21.40
CA ALA A 85 -2.34 19.21 -22.52
C ALA A 85 -3.09 18.98 -23.84
N ASP A 86 -4.13 18.14 -23.85
CA ASP A 86 -4.99 17.91 -25.03
C ASP A 86 -5.70 19.19 -25.47
N SER A 87 -6.16 20.02 -24.51
CA SER A 87 -6.77 21.32 -24.82
C SER A 87 -5.77 22.29 -25.45
N ALA A 88 -4.51 22.26 -25.02
CA ALA A 88 -3.44 23.08 -25.58
C ALA A 88 -3.07 22.61 -26.99
N ASP A 89 -3.00 21.30 -27.21
CA ASP A 89 -2.74 20.71 -28.53
C ASP A 89 -3.85 21.02 -29.54
N GLN A 90 -5.13 20.92 -29.13
CA GLN A 90 -6.25 21.30 -29.99
C GLN A 90 -6.21 22.77 -30.40
N ARG A 91 -5.91 23.67 -29.46
CA ARG A 91 -5.73 25.11 -29.75
C ARG A 91 -4.59 25.33 -30.74
N LEU A 92 -3.43 24.71 -30.50
CA LEU A 92 -2.27 24.81 -31.38
C LEU A 92 -2.58 24.31 -32.79
N ARG A 93 -3.30 23.20 -32.93
CA ARG A 93 -3.74 22.69 -34.25
C ARG A 93 -4.72 23.63 -34.94
N SER A 94 -5.64 24.25 -34.20
CA SER A 94 -6.57 25.25 -34.73
C SER A 94 -5.83 26.48 -35.26
N ASP A 95 -4.89 27.02 -34.46
CA ASP A 95 -4.09 28.18 -34.84
C ASP A 95 -3.21 27.88 -36.06
N ALA A 96 -2.62 26.68 -36.11
CA ALA A 96 -1.85 26.22 -37.26
C ALA A 96 -2.72 26.07 -38.53
N ALA A 97 -3.94 25.55 -38.42
CA ALA A 97 -4.88 25.45 -39.53
C ALA A 97 -5.31 26.84 -40.03
N GLN A 98 -5.57 27.79 -39.13
CA GLN A 98 -5.88 29.17 -39.49
C GLN A 98 -4.71 29.86 -40.20
N LEU A 99 -3.48 29.67 -39.71
CA LEU A 99 -2.28 30.18 -40.37
C LEU A 99 -2.11 29.57 -41.77
N SER A 100 -2.33 28.27 -41.93
CA SER A 100 -2.27 27.63 -43.25
C SER A 100 -3.32 28.18 -44.21
N ALA A 101 -4.54 28.44 -43.73
CA ALA A 101 -5.61 29.00 -44.56
C ALA A 101 -5.32 30.44 -45.02
N THR A 102 -4.71 31.26 -44.15
CA THR A 102 -4.35 32.65 -44.50
C THR A 102 -3.21 32.72 -45.51
N VAL A 103 -2.24 31.80 -45.46
CA VAL A 103 -1.11 31.76 -46.41
C VAL A 103 -1.51 31.14 -47.76
N SER A 104 -2.47 30.21 -47.80
CA SER A 104 -2.90 29.52 -49.03
C SER A 104 -3.76 30.37 -49.99
N CYS A 105 -4.28 31.53 -49.56
CA CYS A 105 -5.06 32.44 -50.41
C CYS A 105 -4.32 33.77 -50.63
N PRO A 106 -3.24 33.81 -51.43
CA PRO A 106 -2.62 35.07 -51.82
C PRO A 106 -3.58 35.82 -52.78
N GLY A 107 -3.84 37.09 -52.51
CA GLY A 107 -4.50 37.98 -53.48
C GLY A 107 -3.69 38.10 -54.78
N PRO A 108 -4.25 38.74 -55.84
CA PRO A 108 -3.66 38.79 -57.19
C PRO A 108 -2.31 39.56 -57.30
N ASP A 109 -1.74 39.96 -56.16
CA ASP A 109 -0.53 40.75 -56.06
C ASP A 109 0.70 39.82 -56.06
N THR A 110 1.51 39.86 -57.12
CA THR A 110 2.63 38.93 -57.34
C THR A 110 3.72 39.06 -56.26
N ALA A 111 3.87 40.25 -55.66
CA ALA A 111 4.74 40.46 -54.50
C ALA A 111 4.19 39.81 -53.22
N ALA A 112 2.87 39.61 -53.11
CA ALA A 112 2.25 38.85 -52.03
C ALA A 112 2.41 37.33 -52.23
N VAL A 113 2.39 36.86 -53.48
CA VAL A 113 2.66 35.44 -53.82
C VAL A 113 4.10 35.05 -53.46
N ALA A 114 5.10 35.85 -53.84
CA ALA A 114 6.51 35.58 -53.51
C ALA A 114 6.78 35.61 -51.98
N ARG A 115 6.11 36.53 -51.25
CA ARG A 115 6.12 36.56 -49.77
C ARG A 115 5.40 35.35 -49.17
N GLY A 116 4.32 34.89 -49.80
CA GLY A 116 3.60 33.68 -49.41
C GLY A 116 4.49 32.43 -49.53
N GLU A 117 5.23 32.29 -50.62
CA GLU A 117 6.10 31.13 -50.85
C GLU A 117 7.28 31.05 -49.84
N THR A 118 7.85 32.20 -49.48
CA THR A 118 8.86 32.28 -48.41
C THR A 118 8.27 31.98 -47.03
N ALA A 119 7.05 32.45 -46.75
CA ALA A 119 6.33 32.16 -45.53
C ALA A 119 5.97 30.67 -45.40
N THR A 120 5.52 30.00 -46.48
CA THR A 120 5.25 28.55 -46.48
C THR A 120 6.52 27.75 -46.22
N ARG A 121 7.66 28.15 -46.81
CA ARG A 121 8.94 27.48 -46.57
C ARG A 121 9.40 27.64 -45.12
N ALA A 122 9.22 28.83 -44.53
CA ALA A 122 9.50 29.06 -43.11
C ALA A 122 8.55 28.26 -42.20
N ALA A 123 7.26 28.15 -42.55
CA ALA A 123 6.28 27.37 -41.80
C ALA A 123 6.64 25.88 -41.80
N MET A 124 7.05 25.30 -42.94
CA MET A 124 7.50 23.90 -43.01
C MET A 124 8.71 23.63 -42.10
N VAL A 125 9.69 24.54 -42.07
CA VAL A 125 10.85 24.43 -41.16
C VAL A 125 10.41 24.53 -39.70
N LEU A 126 9.51 25.45 -39.38
CA LEU A 126 8.98 25.59 -38.02
C LEU A 126 8.23 24.33 -37.58
N SER A 127 7.43 23.70 -38.46
CA SER A 127 6.72 22.45 -38.18
C SER A 127 7.67 21.28 -37.92
N ASP A 128 8.76 21.18 -38.68
CA ASP A 128 9.80 20.15 -38.46
C ASP A 128 10.53 20.37 -37.13
N LEU A 129 10.94 21.61 -36.83
CA LEU A 129 11.57 21.98 -35.56
C LEU A 129 10.66 21.70 -34.36
N LEU A 130 9.37 22.02 -34.48
CA LEU A 130 8.39 21.75 -33.43
C LEU A 130 8.21 20.25 -33.22
N SER A 131 8.10 19.47 -34.31
CA SER A 131 7.96 18.01 -34.23
C SER A 131 9.17 17.37 -33.56
N ARG A 132 10.38 17.82 -33.92
CA ARG A 132 11.62 17.34 -33.33
C ARG A 132 11.76 17.77 -31.86
N SER A 133 11.37 19.00 -31.53
CA SER A 133 11.35 19.49 -30.16
C SER A 133 10.40 18.65 -29.29
N VAL A 134 9.19 18.38 -29.77
CA VAL A 134 8.21 17.55 -29.04
C VAL A 134 8.72 16.12 -28.86
N ALA A 135 9.35 15.52 -29.88
CA ALA A 135 9.94 14.20 -29.77
C ALA A 135 11.04 14.15 -28.69
N THR A 136 11.99 15.09 -28.72
CA THR A 136 13.06 15.19 -27.72
C THR A 136 12.50 15.41 -26.31
N ASN A 137 11.49 16.26 -26.15
CA ASN A 137 10.87 16.50 -24.85
C ASN A 137 10.17 15.24 -24.30
N ARG A 138 9.55 14.42 -25.16
CA ARG A 138 8.96 13.14 -24.75
C ARG A 138 10.02 12.13 -24.31
N GLU A 139 11.11 12.01 -25.04
CA GLU A 139 12.24 11.16 -24.66
C GLU A 139 12.83 11.59 -23.31
N LEU A 140 13.01 12.90 -23.11
CA LEU A 140 13.52 13.46 -21.86
C LEU A 140 12.56 13.20 -20.69
N ALA A 141 11.27 13.39 -20.88
CA ALA A 141 10.25 13.10 -19.87
C ALA A 141 10.28 11.61 -19.47
N GLN A 142 10.33 10.70 -20.44
CA GLN A 142 10.41 9.26 -20.18
C GLN A 142 11.69 8.88 -19.42
N ALA A 143 12.83 9.44 -19.80
CA ALA A 143 14.10 9.21 -19.09
C ALA A 143 14.04 9.73 -17.65
N TYR A 144 13.42 10.90 -17.44
CA TYR A 144 13.25 11.47 -16.11
C TYR A 144 12.32 10.62 -15.22
N ASP A 145 11.21 10.14 -15.75
CA ASP A 145 10.30 9.24 -15.02
C ASP A 145 11.00 7.94 -14.60
N LEU A 146 11.77 7.33 -15.50
CA LEU A 146 12.56 6.14 -15.18
C LEU A 146 13.63 6.42 -14.12
N ALA A 147 14.33 7.55 -14.24
CA ALA A 147 15.34 7.96 -13.26
C ALA A 147 14.72 8.20 -11.87
N ARG A 148 13.53 8.83 -11.82
CA ARG A 148 12.81 9.06 -10.57
C ARG A 148 12.36 7.74 -9.94
N ILE A 149 11.78 6.83 -10.72
CA ILE A 149 11.37 5.50 -10.22
C ILE A 149 12.57 4.73 -9.66
N ALA A 150 13.70 4.75 -10.36
CA ALA A 150 14.92 4.09 -9.90
C ALA A 150 15.47 4.75 -8.62
N GLY A 151 15.44 6.08 -8.54
CA GLY A 151 15.82 6.83 -7.34
C GLY A 151 14.94 6.51 -6.13
N ASP A 152 13.61 6.48 -6.33
CA ASP A 152 12.65 6.13 -5.28
C ASP A 152 12.85 4.69 -4.79
N GLN A 153 13.20 3.76 -5.69
CA GLN A 153 13.54 2.39 -5.30
C GLN A 153 14.82 2.34 -4.47
N CYS A 154 15.87 3.04 -4.91
CA CYS A 154 17.13 3.11 -4.17
C CYS A 154 16.94 3.70 -2.77
N ALA A 155 16.10 4.74 -2.63
CA ALA A 155 15.78 5.33 -1.33
C ALA A 155 15.07 4.33 -0.40
N ARG A 156 14.07 3.60 -0.90
CA ARG A 156 13.38 2.55 -0.12
C ARG A 156 14.33 1.45 0.33
N GLU A 157 15.22 1.00 -0.54
CA GLU A 157 16.22 -0.01 -0.20
C GLU A 157 17.18 0.51 0.87
N HIS A 158 17.69 1.74 0.73
CA HIS A 158 18.52 2.38 1.74
C HIS A 158 17.81 2.48 3.10
N ASP A 159 16.56 2.94 3.12
CA ASP A 159 15.78 3.08 4.35
C ASP A 159 15.50 1.73 5.00
N SER A 160 15.38 0.65 4.21
CA SER A 160 15.24 -0.71 4.74
C SER A 160 16.52 -1.26 5.38
N LEU A 161 17.69 -0.77 4.94
CA LEU A 161 19.00 -1.18 5.46
C LEU A 161 19.44 -0.34 6.65
N THR A 162 18.81 0.82 6.87
CA THR A 162 19.17 1.74 7.96
C THR A 162 18.19 1.54 9.12
N PRO A 163 18.63 1.14 10.33
CA PRO A 163 17.72 0.99 11.46
C PRO A 163 17.10 2.35 11.82
N PRO A 164 15.81 2.40 12.20
CA PRO A 164 15.20 3.64 12.67
C PRO A 164 15.96 4.11 13.91
N GLY A 165 16.53 5.32 13.84
CA GLY A 165 17.25 5.97 14.94
C GLY A 165 16.34 6.37 16.09
#